data_AF-A0A2P8VWX8-F1
#
_entry.id   AF-A0A2P8VWX8-F1
#
_cell.length_a   1.000
_cell.length_b   1.000
_cell.length_c   1.000
_cell.angle_alpha   90.00
_cell.angle_beta   90.00
_cell.angle_gamma   90.00
#
_symmetry.space_group_name_H-M   'P 1'
#
loop_
_entity.id
_entity.type
_entity.pdbx_description
1 polymer ?
#
loop_
_entity_poly.entity_id
_entity_poly.type
_entity_poly.pdbx_seq_one_letter_code
_entity_poly.pdbx_strand_id
1 'polypeptide(L)'
;MLDLALSAAAVAGVVDTQGTLVAELAPDAEAPAELPLRLLPATEAETVWPTLTLPDDRQALLQAINHSFTYLTTPKAGDDYRHYPVPEITRDRVWHSLQRLRQLVINSPNDQAFQAALRREFVLYISIGSDGDGTVAYTGYFEPQYRASTVPTAEYRYPLYR
;
A
#
# COMPACT_ATOMS: atom_id res chain seq x y z
N MET A 1 22.76 -30.59 -0.52
CA MET A 1 23.47 -30.53 0.78
C MET A 1 22.76 -29.47 1.59
N LEU A 2 22.16 -29.90 2.71
CA LEU A 2 21.44 -29.04 3.65
C LEU A 2 22.44 -28.09 4.32
N ASP A 3 22.10 -26.80 4.38
CA ASP A 3 22.63 -25.92 5.42
C ASP A 3 21.52 -25.64 6.43
N LEU A 4 21.78 -26.13 7.63
CA LEU A 4 20.91 -26.12 8.80
C LEU A 4 21.44 -25.00 9.71
N ALA A 5 20.87 -23.79 9.61
CA ALA A 5 21.16 -22.72 10.55
C ALA A 5 20.30 -22.91 11.80
N LEU A 6 20.82 -23.71 12.72
CA LEU A 6 20.34 -23.86 14.09
C LEU A 6 20.60 -22.55 14.85
N SER A 7 19.59 -21.68 14.99
CA SER A 7 19.69 -20.56 15.93
C SER A 7 19.31 -21.05 17.32
N ALA A 8 20.33 -21.36 18.13
CA ALA A 8 20.19 -21.63 19.54
C ALA A 8 19.96 -20.30 20.28
N ALA A 9 18.73 -20.04 20.71
CA ALA A 9 18.47 -19.05 21.74
C ALA A 9 18.85 -19.65 23.10
N ALA A 10 20.05 -19.36 23.58
CA ALA A 10 20.41 -19.57 24.96
C ALA A 10 19.69 -18.50 25.81
N VAL A 11 18.71 -18.92 26.62
CA VAL A 11 18.08 -18.05 27.62
C VAL A 11 18.88 -18.19 28.91
N ALA A 12 19.70 -17.18 29.21
CA ALA A 12 20.33 -17.04 30.51
C ALA A 12 19.28 -16.48 31.48
N GLY A 13 18.63 -17.36 32.25
CA GLY A 13 17.71 -16.95 33.31
C GLY A 13 18.49 -16.40 34.51
N VAL A 14 18.18 -15.18 34.95
CA VAL A 14 18.64 -14.65 36.23
C VAL A 14 17.77 -15.25 37.33
N VAL A 15 18.38 -15.97 38.27
CA VAL A 15 17.72 -16.57 39.43
C VAL A 15 17.95 -15.66 40.64
N ASP A 16 16.91 -15.36 41.42
CA ASP A 16 17.08 -14.65 42.68
C ASP A 16 17.68 -15.55 43.79
N THR A 17 18.08 -14.95 44.90
CA THR A 17 18.70 -15.66 46.04
C THR A 17 17.77 -16.66 46.76
N GLN A 18 16.53 -16.84 46.32
CA GLN A 18 15.58 -17.81 46.86
C GLN A 18 15.15 -18.88 45.84
N GLY A 19 15.73 -18.91 44.64
CA GLY A 19 15.52 -20.00 43.68
C GLY A 19 14.14 -20.00 43.02
N THR A 20 13.42 -18.88 43.02
CA THR A 20 12.11 -18.77 42.38
C THR A 20 12.27 -18.35 40.92
N LEU A 21 11.70 -19.10 39.99
CA LEU A 21 11.56 -18.71 38.58
C LEU A 21 10.65 -17.48 38.52
N VAL A 22 11.22 -16.30 38.30
CA VAL A 22 10.45 -15.15 37.83
C VAL A 22 9.98 -15.47 36.41
N ALA A 23 8.67 -15.56 36.23
CA ALA A 23 8.07 -15.60 34.90
C ALA A 23 8.37 -14.26 34.22
N GLU A 24 9.46 -14.23 33.45
CA GLU A 24 9.72 -13.18 32.49
C GLU A 24 8.52 -13.18 31.52
N LEU A 25 7.68 -12.15 31.62
CA LEU A 25 6.65 -11.88 30.63
C LEU A 25 7.39 -11.70 29.31
N ALA A 26 7.39 -12.76 28.49
CA ALA A 26 7.86 -12.68 27.12
C ALA A 26 7.16 -11.46 26.49
N PRO A 27 7.88 -10.55 25.80
CA PRO A 27 7.21 -9.53 25.01
C PRO A 27 6.25 -10.29 24.09
N ASP A 28 4.99 -9.84 24.06
CA ASP A 28 3.92 -10.43 23.26
C ASP A 28 4.51 -10.90 21.94
N ALA A 29 4.55 -12.23 21.77
CA ALA A 29 5.02 -12.83 20.54
C ALA A 29 4.03 -12.37 19.46
N GLU A 30 4.38 -11.28 18.80
CA GLU A 30 3.62 -10.66 17.72
C GLU A 30 3.27 -11.80 16.76
N ALA A 31 1.99 -12.13 16.67
CA ALA A 31 1.50 -13.09 15.70
C ALA A 31 2.09 -12.68 14.34
N PRO A 32 2.58 -13.64 13.51
CA PRO A 32 3.23 -13.30 12.26
C PRO A 32 2.35 -12.29 11.51
N ALA A 33 2.89 -11.09 11.27
CA ALA A 33 2.10 -9.99 10.72
C ALA A 33 1.45 -10.45 9.42
N GLU A 34 0.13 -10.51 9.41
CA GLU A 34 -0.62 -10.88 8.22
C GLU A 34 -0.28 -9.90 7.09
N LEU A 35 -0.13 -10.42 5.87
CA LEU A 35 0.19 -9.59 4.72
C LEU A 35 -0.93 -8.55 4.53
N PRO A 36 -0.58 -7.27 4.25
CA PRO A 36 -1.56 -6.18 4.25
C PRO A 36 -2.60 -6.31 3.13
N LEU A 37 -2.34 -7.16 2.12
CA LEU A 37 -3.23 -7.44 1.01
C LEU A 37 -3.46 -8.93 0.87
N ARG A 38 -4.73 -9.28 0.62
CA ARG A 38 -5.15 -10.63 0.23
C ARG A 38 -5.71 -10.62 -1.19
N LEU A 39 -5.44 -11.66 -1.96
CA LEU A 39 -6.08 -11.86 -3.26
C LEU A 39 -7.59 -12.05 -3.05
N LEU A 40 -8.41 -11.26 -3.75
CA LEU A 40 -9.86 -11.36 -3.70
C LEU A 40 -10.30 -12.61 -4.49
N PRO A 41 -11.01 -13.57 -3.86
CA PRO A 41 -11.50 -14.76 -4.55
C PRO A 41 -12.40 -14.41 -5.74
N ALA A 42 -12.36 -15.23 -6.79
CA ALA A 42 -13.12 -14.97 -8.01
C ALA A 42 -14.62 -14.75 -7.74
N THR A 43 -15.21 -15.52 -6.83
CA THR A 43 -16.61 -15.40 -6.42
C THR A 43 -16.96 -14.03 -5.85
N GLU A 44 -16.06 -13.44 -5.04
CA GLU A 44 -16.24 -12.11 -4.47
C GLU A 44 -15.96 -11.03 -5.52
N ALA A 45 -14.92 -11.22 -6.34
CA ALA A 45 -14.53 -10.30 -7.41
C ALA A 45 -15.65 -10.08 -8.44
N GLU A 46 -16.51 -11.07 -8.69
CA GLU A 46 -17.69 -10.93 -9.56
C GLU A 46 -18.63 -9.79 -9.15
N THR A 47 -18.70 -9.48 -7.85
CA THR A 47 -19.52 -8.38 -7.35
C THR A 47 -18.85 -7.01 -7.53
N VAL A 48 -17.52 -6.99 -7.69
CA VAL A 48 -16.72 -5.77 -7.80
C VAL A 48 -16.57 -5.34 -9.26
N TRP A 49 -16.42 -6.27 -10.20
CA TRP A 49 -16.23 -5.90 -11.62
C TRP A 49 -17.25 -4.91 -12.18
N PRO A 50 -18.57 -5.03 -11.91
CA PRO A 50 -19.56 -4.10 -12.42
C PRO A 50 -19.45 -2.68 -11.84
N THR A 51 -18.76 -2.49 -10.71
CA THR A 51 -18.59 -1.18 -10.07
C THR A 51 -17.41 -0.39 -10.63
N LEU A 52 -16.51 -1.04 -11.38
CA LEU A 52 -15.35 -0.42 -11.99
C LEU A 52 -15.71 0.14 -13.37
N THR A 53 -16.26 1.34 -13.40
CA THR A 53 -16.64 2.06 -14.63
C THR A 53 -15.53 2.98 -15.12
N LEU A 54 -15.63 3.42 -16.37
CA LEU A 54 -14.79 4.50 -16.88
C LEU A 54 -15.18 5.80 -16.17
N PRO A 55 -14.20 6.63 -15.77
CA PRO A 55 -14.50 7.93 -15.22
C PRO A 55 -15.05 8.86 -16.31
N ASP A 56 -15.94 9.78 -15.91
CA ASP A 56 -16.44 10.84 -16.79
C ASP A 56 -15.28 11.69 -17.33
N ASP A 57 -14.35 12.08 -16.45
CA ASP A 57 -13.09 12.72 -16.84
C ASP A 57 -11.96 11.69 -16.96
N ARG A 58 -11.85 11.09 -18.15
CA ARG A 58 -10.74 10.18 -18.47
C ARG A 58 -9.38 10.87 -18.42
N GLN A 59 -9.31 12.16 -18.77
CA GLN A 59 -8.04 12.86 -18.83
C GLN A 59 -7.44 13.03 -17.42
N ALA A 60 -8.27 13.32 -16.42
CA ALA A 60 -7.83 13.36 -15.02
C ALA A 60 -7.21 12.02 -14.57
N LEU A 61 -7.86 10.89 -14.86
CA LEU A 61 -7.32 9.56 -14.53
C LEU A 61 -6.01 9.28 -15.29
N LEU A 62 -5.92 9.66 -16.57
CA LEU A 62 -4.69 9.50 -17.36
C LEU A 62 -3.54 10.33 -16.79
N GLN A 63 -3.80 11.54 -16.29
CA GLN A 63 -2.80 12.36 -15.60
C GLN A 63 -2.36 11.72 -14.27
N ALA A 64 -3.32 11.22 -13.47
CA ALA A 64 -2.99 10.49 -12.24
C ALA A 64 -2.08 9.27 -12.51
N ILE A 65 -2.36 8.50 -13.56
CA ILE A 65 -1.50 7.39 -13.97
C ILE A 65 -0.09 7.87 -14.38
N ASN A 66 0.02 9.01 -15.08
CA ASN A 66 1.32 9.58 -15.45
C ASN A 66 2.14 10.03 -14.23
N HIS A 67 1.48 10.56 -13.19
CA HIS A 67 2.14 10.87 -11.92
C HIS A 67 2.68 9.59 -11.25
N SER A 68 1.90 8.51 -11.26
CA SER A 68 2.37 7.20 -10.77
C SER A 68 3.59 6.70 -11.55
N PHE A 69 3.63 6.83 -12.88
CA PHE A 69 4.82 6.48 -13.66
C PHE A 69 6.04 7.32 -13.26
N THR A 70 5.85 8.63 -13.09
CA THR A 70 6.93 9.52 -12.62
C THR A 70 7.52 9.00 -11.32
N TYR A 71 6.69 8.69 -10.32
CA TYR A 71 7.14 8.12 -9.06
C TYR A 71 7.86 6.77 -9.25
N LEU A 72 7.30 5.85 -10.04
CA LEU A 72 7.86 4.50 -10.23
C LEU A 72 9.25 4.50 -10.89
N THR A 73 9.63 5.57 -11.61
CA THR A 73 10.99 5.72 -12.15
C THR A 73 12.03 6.18 -11.12
N THR A 74 11.60 6.60 -9.92
CA THR A 74 12.52 7.13 -8.91
C THR A 74 13.30 6.02 -8.18
N PRO A 75 14.50 6.31 -7.66
CA PRO A 75 15.21 5.40 -6.75
C PRO A 75 14.38 5.04 -5.52
N LYS A 76 13.65 6.02 -4.97
CA LYS A 76 12.76 5.82 -3.82
C LYS A 76 11.68 4.77 -4.09
N ALA A 77 11.04 4.77 -5.25
CA ALA A 77 10.11 3.70 -5.60
C ALA A 77 10.83 2.34 -5.69
N GLY A 78 12.05 2.31 -6.22
CA GLY A 78 12.90 1.10 -6.16
C GLY A 78 13.08 0.60 -4.73
N ASP A 79 13.34 1.49 -3.78
CA ASP A 79 13.55 1.14 -2.37
C ASP A 79 12.24 0.73 -1.68
N ASP A 80 11.15 1.46 -1.91
CA ASP A 80 9.83 1.21 -1.30
C ASP A 80 9.30 -0.18 -1.71
N TYR A 81 9.41 -0.54 -3.00
CA TYR A 81 8.96 -1.85 -3.48
C TYR A 81 9.91 -3.00 -3.15
N ARG A 82 11.20 -2.74 -2.85
CA ARG A 82 12.12 -3.78 -2.34
C ARG A 82 11.76 -4.23 -0.93
N HIS A 83 11.17 -3.36 -0.13
CA HIS A 83 10.77 -3.64 1.26
C HIS A 83 9.26 -3.89 1.40
N TYR A 84 8.53 -3.97 0.28
CA TYR A 84 7.09 -4.20 0.33
C TYR A 84 6.79 -5.66 0.75
N PRO A 85 5.90 -5.89 1.74
CA PRO A 85 5.75 -7.21 2.35
C PRO A 85 5.04 -8.23 1.46
N VAL A 86 4.25 -7.81 0.46
CA VAL A 86 3.49 -8.72 -0.42
C VAL A 86 4.35 -9.08 -1.63
N PRO A 87 4.87 -10.32 -1.74
CA PRO A 87 5.86 -10.68 -2.77
C PRO A 87 5.37 -10.52 -4.20
N GLU A 88 4.07 -10.70 -4.44
CA GLU A 88 3.45 -10.57 -5.76
C GLU A 88 3.33 -9.12 -6.22
N ILE A 89 3.50 -8.13 -5.34
CA ILE A 89 3.35 -6.70 -5.65
C ILE A 89 4.75 -6.10 -5.84
N THR A 90 5.32 -6.37 -7.01
CA THR A 90 6.61 -5.81 -7.41
C THR A 90 6.43 -4.49 -8.17
N ARG A 91 7.45 -3.63 -8.14
CA ARG A 91 7.46 -2.37 -8.91
C ARG A 91 7.16 -2.60 -10.39
N ASP A 92 7.78 -3.61 -10.98
CA ASP A 92 7.64 -3.91 -12.41
C ASP A 92 6.23 -4.44 -12.73
N ARG A 93 5.64 -5.25 -11.85
CA ARG A 93 4.24 -5.66 -12.01
C ARG A 93 3.30 -4.46 -11.95
N VAL A 94 3.47 -3.57 -10.96
CA VAL A 94 2.66 -2.35 -10.84
C VAL A 94 2.81 -1.47 -12.09
N TRP A 95 4.04 -1.32 -12.60
CA TRP A 95 4.31 -0.60 -13.84
C TRP A 95 3.52 -1.18 -15.02
N HIS A 96 3.62 -2.48 -15.25
CA HIS A 96 2.91 -3.14 -16.36
C HIS A 96 1.39 -3.10 -16.21
N SER A 97 0.88 -3.26 -14.98
CA SER A 97 -0.55 -3.12 -14.68
C SER A 97 -1.06 -1.71 -14.98
N LEU A 98 -0.33 -0.67 -14.56
CA LEU A 98 -0.69 0.73 -14.88
C LEU A 98 -0.59 1.03 -16.37
N GLN A 99 0.43 0.49 -17.06
CA GLN A 99 0.57 0.64 -18.50
C GLN A 99 -0.62 0.02 -19.22
N ARG A 100 -1.06 -1.15 -18.79
CA ARG A 100 -2.22 -1.80 -19.38
C ARG A 100 -3.52 -1.06 -19.05
N LEU A 101 -3.71 -0.65 -17.80
CA LEU A 101 -4.88 0.12 -17.38
C LEU A 101 -5.01 1.41 -18.19
N ARG A 102 -3.90 2.14 -18.40
CA ARG A 102 -3.86 3.34 -19.25
C ARG A 102 -4.38 3.06 -20.66
N GLN A 103 -3.96 1.95 -21.27
CA GLN A 103 -4.46 1.55 -22.59
C GLN A 103 -5.96 1.23 -22.57
N LEU A 104 -6.46 0.60 -21.52
CA LEU A 104 -7.88 0.32 -21.38
C LEU A 104 -8.71 1.60 -21.23
N VAL A 105 -8.25 2.57 -20.43
CA VAL A 105 -8.92 3.87 -20.27
C VAL A 105 -9.01 4.63 -21.60
N ILE A 106 -7.94 4.61 -22.41
CA ILE A 106 -7.91 5.27 -23.72
C ILE A 106 -8.83 4.57 -24.73
N ASN A 107 -8.75 3.25 -24.82
CA ASN A 107 -9.30 2.52 -25.95
C ASN A 107 -10.69 1.93 -25.70
N SER A 108 -11.17 1.89 -24.45
CA SER A 108 -12.48 1.30 -24.16
C SER A 108 -13.61 2.24 -24.60
N PRO A 109 -14.54 1.78 -25.46
CA PRO A 109 -15.61 2.63 -25.95
C PRO A 109 -16.69 2.91 -24.90
N ASN A 110 -16.88 1.99 -23.93
CA ASN A 110 -17.90 2.07 -22.89
C ASN A 110 -17.50 1.20 -21.68
N ASP A 111 -18.28 1.30 -20.60
CA ASP A 111 -18.04 0.57 -19.35
C ASP A 111 -18.05 -0.94 -19.55
N GLN A 112 -18.97 -1.47 -20.33
CA GLN A 112 -19.06 -2.92 -20.58
C GLN A 112 -17.75 -3.45 -21.18
N ALA A 113 -17.19 -2.77 -22.18
CA ALA A 113 -15.93 -3.16 -22.81
C ALA A 113 -14.74 -3.02 -21.83
N PHE A 114 -14.74 -1.95 -21.02
CA PHE A 114 -13.71 -1.71 -20.01
C PHE A 114 -13.72 -2.80 -18.93
N GLN A 115 -14.89 -3.09 -18.35
CA GLN A 115 -15.10 -4.11 -17.33
C GLN A 115 -14.74 -5.51 -17.84
N ALA A 116 -15.14 -5.86 -19.06
CA ALA A 116 -14.78 -7.13 -19.67
C ALA A 116 -13.25 -7.28 -19.84
N ALA A 117 -12.56 -6.20 -20.20
CA ALA A 117 -11.10 -6.20 -20.30
C ALA A 117 -10.43 -6.29 -18.92
N LEU A 118 -10.92 -5.54 -17.92
CA LEU A 118 -10.43 -5.61 -16.55
C LEU A 118 -10.56 -7.03 -15.99
N ARG A 119 -11.75 -7.63 -16.08
CA ARG A 119 -12.02 -8.98 -15.58
C ARG A 119 -11.15 -10.05 -16.22
N ARG A 120 -10.79 -9.88 -17.50
CA ARG A 120 -9.94 -10.84 -18.22
C ARG A 120 -8.46 -10.73 -17.84
N GLU A 121 -7.99 -9.53 -17.52
CA GLU A 121 -6.56 -9.21 -17.51
C GLU A 121 -6.02 -8.84 -16.13
N PHE A 122 -6.90 -8.58 -15.16
CA PHE A 122 -6.53 -8.16 -13.82
C PHE A 122 -7.04 -9.14 -12.77
N VAL A 123 -6.33 -9.17 -11.65
CA VAL A 123 -6.79 -9.78 -10.40
C VAL A 123 -7.00 -8.68 -9.38
N LEU A 124 -7.97 -8.87 -8.49
CA LEU A 124 -8.26 -7.91 -7.43
C LEU A 124 -7.57 -8.34 -6.14
N TYR A 125 -7.01 -7.38 -5.42
CA TYR A 125 -6.56 -7.55 -4.05
C TYR A 125 -7.43 -6.67 -3.15
N ILE A 126 -7.63 -7.12 -1.93
CA ILE A 126 -8.33 -6.38 -0.89
C ILE A 126 -7.39 -6.18 0.31
N SER A 127 -7.50 -5.02 0.95
CA SER A 127 -6.84 -4.77 2.24
C SER A 127 -7.45 -5.70 3.29
N ILE A 128 -6.62 -6.25 4.17
CA ILE A 128 -7.11 -6.98 5.34
C ILE A 128 -7.76 -6.04 6.38
N GLY A 129 -7.60 -4.72 6.22
CA GLY A 129 -8.17 -3.74 7.13
C GLY A 129 -7.45 -3.67 8.48
N SER A 130 -7.95 -2.83 9.38
CA SER A 130 -7.41 -2.71 10.74
C SER A 130 -7.78 -3.87 11.66
N ASP A 131 -8.72 -4.71 11.23
CA ASP A 131 -9.36 -5.77 12.01
C ASP A 131 -9.25 -7.17 11.38
N GLY A 132 -8.58 -7.31 10.23
CA GLY A 132 -8.51 -8.58 9.48
C GLY A 132 -9.73 -8.85 8.58
N ASP A 133 -10.83 -8.12 8.76
CA ASP A 133 -12.09 -8.28 8.04
C ASP A 133 -12.31 -7.23 6.94
N GLY A 134 -11.27 -6.44 6.63
CA GLY A 134 -11.29 -5.45 5.55
C GLY A 134 -11.86 -4.08 5.95
N THR A 135 -12.00 -3.79 7.24
CA THR A 135 -12.42 -2.46 7.69
C THR A 135 -11.32 -1.43 7.44
N VAL A 136 -11.64 -0.38 6.68
CA VAL A 136 -10.71 0.71 6.33
C VAL A 136 -11.32 2.06 6.70
N ALA A 137 -10.52 2.90 7.37
CA ALA A 137 -10.88 4.28 7.65
C ALA A 137 -10.51 5.18 6.46
N TYR A 138 -11.51 5.87 5.91
CA TYR A 138 -11.31 6.87 4.86
C TYR A 138 -11.17 8.26 5.49
N THR A 139 -10.03 8.91 5.26
CA THR A 139 -9.76 10.29 5.70
C THR A 139 -9.30 11.14 4.53
N GLY A 140 -9.44 12.47 4.64
CA GLY A 140 -9.08 13.40 3.58
C GLY A 140 -8.02 14.40 4.05
N TYR A 141 -6.97 14.56 3.25
CA TYR A 141 -6.01 15.64 3.39
C TYR A 141 -6.10 16.54 2.14
N PHE A 142 -5.81 17.83 2.32
CA PHE A 142 -5.75 18.80 1.22
C PHE A 142 -4.52 19.68 1.37
N GLU A 143 -4.11 20.32 0.30
CA GLU A 143 -3.05 21.32 0.31
C GLU A 143 -3.65 22.71 0.58
N PRO A 144 -3.47 23.28 1.77
CA PRO A 144 -3.99 24.61 2.06
C PRO A 144 -3.18 25.68 1.33
N GLN A 145 -3.87 26.65 0.74
CA GLN A 145 -3.24 27.79 0.09
C GLN A 145 -3.27 29.01 1.01
N TYR A 146 -2.09 29.52 1.38
CA TYR A 146 -1.94 30.70 2.22
C TYR A 146 -1.26 31.84 1.48
N ARG A 147 -1.69 33.07 1.73
CA ARG A 147 -0.95 34.26 1.34
C ARG A 147 0.25 34.42 2.28
N ALA A 148 1.43 34.66 1.73
CA ALA A 148 2.66 34.79 2.49
C ALA A 148 3.51 35.95 1.98
N SER A 149 4.46 36.39 2.80
CA SER A 149 5.46 37.41 2.48
C SER A 149 6.86 36.88 2.77
N THR A 150 7.82 37.24 1.93
CA THR A 150 9.25 36.96 2.16
C THR A 150 9.87 37.90 3.19
N VAL A 151 9.18 38.99 3.55
CA VAL A 151 9.59 39.96 4.58
C VAL A 151 8.56 39.99 5.71
N PRO A 152 8.98 39.89 6.99
CA PRO A 152 8.07 40.01 8.12
C PRO A 152 7.36 41.36 8.15
N THR A 153 6.04 41.36 8.34
CA THR A 153 5.24 42.57 8.55
C THR A 153 4.33 42.39 9.77
N ALA A 154 3.59 43.44 10.15
CA ALA A 154 2.56 43.32 11.18
C ALA A 154 1.45 42.32 10.81
N GLU A 155 1.23 42.09 9.51
CA GLU A 155 0.28 41.09 8.99
C GLU A 155 0.94 39.70 8.89
N TYR A 156 2.14 39.61 8.31
CA TYR A 156 2.89 38.35 8.11
C TYR A 156 3.92 38.12 9.22
N ARG A 157 3.44 37.68 10.39
CA ARG A 157 4.26 37.57 11.62
C ARG A 157 4.84 36.18 11.92
N TYR A 158 4.31 35.14 11.28
CA TYR A 158 4.66 33.75 11.59
C TYR A 158 5.54 33.15 10.48
N PRO A 159 6.82 32.85 10.74
CA PRO A 159 7.72 32.28 9.75
C PRO A 159 7.45 30.80 9.50
N LEU A 160 7.74 30.33 8.29
CA LEU A 160 7.82 28.91 7.94
C LEU A 160 9.28 28.46 7.98
N TYR A 161 9.56 27.38 8.71
CA TYR A 161 10.90 26.83 8.86
C TYR A 161 11.13 25.67 7.88
N ARG A 162 12.41 25.37 7.61
CA ARG A 162 12.84 24.22 6.81
C ARG A 162 13.31 23.09 7.72
#